data_AF-A0A2T3MY09-F1
#
_entry.id   AF-A0A2T3MY09-F1
#
_cell.length_a   1.000
_cell.length_b   1.000
_cell.length_c   1.000
_cell.angle_alpha   90.00
_cell.angle_beta   90.00
_cell.angle_gamma   90.00
#
_symmetry.space_group_name_H-M   'P 1'
#
loop_
_entity.id
_entity.type
_entity.pdbx_description
1 polymer ?
#
loop_
_entity_poly.entity_id
_entity_poly.type
_entity_poly.pdbx_seq_one_letter_code
_entity_poly.pdbx_strand_id
1 'polypeptide(L)'
;MVSIFVITVMAVMAMALMKINWSQSDTTTREVLGTRAWFAAHSGIEWGLNRLFPIDDGSTGSLCTASADFPVAVENFHNCRASVTCQAFAVPTSAGNVTHYKLESTGTCGTDKHQMVRVQEAWAKDI
;
A
#
# COMPACT_ATOMS: atom_id res chain seq x y z
N MET A 1 46.37 -36.02 2.47
CA MET A 1 45.12 -36.19 3.24
C MET A 1 44.61 -34.88 3.82
N VAL A 2 45.49 -34.03 4.39
CA VAL A 2 45.14 -32.66 4.85
C VAL A 2 44.59 -31.77 3.72
N SER A 3 45.13 -31.87 2.50
CA SER A 3 44.67 -31.08 1.35
C SER A 3 43.21 -31.32 0.97
N ILE A 4 42.75 -32.58 1.05
CA ILE A 4 41.37 -32.96 0.69
C ILE A 4 40.39 -32.36 1.70
N PHE A 5 40.74 -32.38 2.99
CA PHE A 5 39.92 -31.81 4.06
C PHE A 5 39.78 -30.29 3.91
N VAL A 6 40.86 -29.58 3.57
CA VAL A 6 40.81 -28.13 3.40
C VAL A 6 39.94 -27.74 2.19
N ILE A 7 40.04 -28.48 1.08
CA ILE A 7 39.23 -28.21 -0.13
C ILE A 7 37.74 -28.44 0.14
N THR A 8 37.36 -29.50 0.85
CA THR A 8 35.95 -29.80 1.13
C THR A 8 35.33 -28.77 2.08
N VAL A 9 36.05 -28.34 3.12
CA VAL A 9 35.56 -27.31 4.05
C VAL A 9 35.36 -25.97 3.34
N MET A 10 36.32 -25.53 2.53
CA MET A 10 36.21 -24.29 1.77
C MET A 10 35.06 -24.35 0.74
N ALA A 11 34.85 -25.50 0.10
CA ALA A 11 33.72 -25.68 -0.82
C ALA A 11 32.36 -25.56 -0.12
N VAL A 12 32.20 -26.17 1.06
CA VAL A 12 30.97 -26.05 1.86
C VAL A 12 30.72 -24.61 2.31
N MET A 13 31.78 -23.89 2.73
CA MET A 13 31.68 -22.49 3.14
C MET A 13 31.30 -21.58 1.96
N ALA A 14 31.90 -21.79 0.78
CA ALA A 14 31.57 -21.06 -0.43
C ALA A 14 30.10 -21.29 -0.85
N MET A 15 29.61 -22.52 -0.79
CA MET A 15 28.20 -22.84 -1.07
C MET A 15 27.25 -22.19 -0.06
N ALA A 16 27.60 -22.17 1.22
CA ALA A 16 26.80 -21.49 2.25
C ALA A 16 26.67 -19.98 1.96
N LEU A 17 27.77 -19.33 1.55
CA LEU A 17 27.77 -17.92 1.15
C LEU A 17 26.93 -17.66 -0.11
N MET A 18 26.97 -18.56 -1.10
CA MET A 18 26.13 -18.46 -2.30
C MET A 18 24.63 -18.55 -1.98
N LYS A 19 24.23 -19.42 -1.05
CA LYS A 19 22.83 -19.52 -0.59
C LYS A 19 22.36 -18.24 0.11
N ILE A 20 23.23 -17.59 0.89
CA ILE A 20 22.91 -16.31 1.53
C ILE A 20 22.71 -15.21 0.48
N ASN A 21 23.55 -15.17 -0.56
CA ASN A 21 23.46 -14.16 -1.61
C ASN A 21 22.14 -14.24 -2.39
N TRP A 22 21.67 -15.46 -2.73
CA TRP A 22 20.37 -15.65 -3.37
C TRP A 22 19.20 -15.11 -2.53
N SER A 23 19.24 -15.32 -1.21
CA SER A 23 18.22 -14.79 -0.30
C SER A 23 18.17 -13.26 -0.24
N GLN A 24 19.27 -12.56 -0.53
CA GLN A 24 19.30 -11.09 -0.48
C GLN A 24 18.57 -10.44 -1.66
N SER A 25 18.55 -11.09 -2.83
CA SER A 25 17.85 -10.58 -4.01
C SER A 25 16.32 -10.56 -3.87
N ASP A 26 15.76 -11.55 -3.14
CA ASP A 26 14.32 -11.64 -2.88
C ASP A 26 13.91 -10.65 -1.77
N THR A 27 14.67 -10.55 -0.68
CA THR A 27 14.35 -9.66 0.45
C THR A 27 14.35 -8.18 0.04
N THR A 28 15.33 -7.73 -0.75
CA THR A 28 15.42 -6.35 -1.23
C THR A 28 14.27 -5.99 -2.19
N THR A 29 13.90 -6.92 -3.07
CA THR A 29 12.76 -6.74 -3.98
C THR A 29 11.44 -6.63 -3.20
N ARG A 30 11.27 -7.44 -2.15
CA ARG A 30 10.09 -7.39 -1.27
C ARG A 30 9.98 -6.08 -0.50
N GLU A 31 11.09 -5.54 -0.01
CA GLU A 31 11.11 -4.26 0.71
C GLU A 31 10.76 -3.08 -0.23
N VAL A 32 11.33 -3.07 -1.44
CA VAL A 32 11.01 -2.06 -2.47
C VAL A 32 9.55 -2.14 -2.91
N LEU A 33 9.02 -3.35 -3.13
CA LEU A 33 7.60 -3.51 -3.49
C LEU A 33 6.68 -3.10 -2.34
N GLY A 34 7.08 -3.38 -1.10
CA GLY A 34 6.35 -2.97 0.10
C GLY A 34 6.27 -1.44 0.28
N THR A 35 7.37 -0.73 0.03
CA THR A 35 7.41 0.74 0.08
C THR A 35 6.61 1.35 -1.06
N ARG A 36 6.72 0.83 -2.28
CA ARG A 36 5.90 1.27 -3.43
C ARG A 36 4.40 1.09 -3.16
N ALA A 37 4.00 -0.05 -2.60
CA ALA A 37 2.61 -0.31 -2.25
C ALA A 37 2.11 0.68 -1.19
N TRP A 38 2.95 1.03 -0.23
CA TRP A 38 2.63 2.02 0.80
C TRP A 38 2.45 3.42 0.20
N PHE A 39 3.36 3.87 -0.67
CA PHE A 39 3.22 5.16 -1.34
C PHE A 39 1.99 5.21 -2.26
N ALA A 40 1.71 4.14 -3.01
CA ALA A 40 0.52 4.05 -3.84
C ALA A 40 -0.78 4.16 -3.00
N ALA A 41 -0.84 3.47 -1.87
CA ALA A 41 -1.97 3.58 -0.94
C ALA A 41 -2.09 5.01 -0.39
N HIS A 42 -0.98 5.61 0.03
CA HIS A 42 -0.93 6.94 0.61
C HIS A 42 -1.40 8.03 -0.35
N SER A 43 -0.85 8.06 -1.56
CA SER A 43 -1.27 9.01 -2.59
C SER A 43 -2.74 8.83 -2.98
N GLY A 44 -3.26 7.59 -2.96
CA GLY A 44 -4.69 7.34 -3.15
C GLY A 44 -5.57 7.99 -2.09
N ILE A 45 -5.18 7.93 -0.81
CA ILE A 45 -5.91 8.62 0.27
C ILE A 45 -5.86 10.13 0.10
N GLU A 46 -4.70 10.71 -0.18
CA GLU A 46 -4.59 12.16 -0.37
C GLU A 46 -5.48 12.64 -1.52
N TRP A 47 -5.47 11.90 -2.63
CA TRP A 47 -6.35 12.15 -3.76
C TRP A 47 -7.84 12.04 -3.35
N GLY A 48 -8.20 11.00 -2.60
CA GLY A 48 -9.57 10.79 -2.11
C GLY A 48 -10.02 11.89 -1.13
N LEU A 49 -9.14 12.33 -0.23
CA LEU A 49 -9.40 13.41 0.72
C LEU A 49 -9.56 14.76 0.01
N ASN A 50 -8.71 15.06 -0.96
CA ASN A 50 -8.84 16.26 -1.78
C ASN A 50 -10.16 16.27 -2.57
N ARG A 51 -10.64 15.09 -2.97
CA ARG A 51 -11.93 14.95 -3.65
C ARG A 51 -13.11 15.04 -2.69
N LEU A 52 -12.94 14.60 -1.44
CA LEU A 52 -13.96 14.69 -0.39
C LEU A 52 -14.13 16.12 0.16
N PHE A 53 -13.03 16.87 0.27
CA PHE A 53 -13.01 18.26 0.74
C PHE A 53 -12.41 19.20 -0.33
N PRO A 54 -13.16 19.50 -1.41
CA PRO A 54 -12.70 20.44 -2.42
C PRO A 54 -12.58 21.86 -1.82
N ILE A 55 -11.52 22.59 -2.21
CA ILE A 55 -11.23 23.95 -1.71
C ILE A 55 -12.18 24.99 -2.32
N ASP A 56 -12.65 24.75 -3.56
CA ASP A 56 -13.41 25.73 -4.35
C ASP A 56 -14.94 25.64 -4.19
N ASP A 57 -15.47 24.50 -3.77
CA ASP A 57 -16.91 24.27 -3.62
C ASP A 57 -17.16 23.68 -2.24
N GLY A 58 -17.87 24.40 -1.36
CA GLY A 58 -18.19 23.94 0.00
C GLY A 58 -19.12 22.71 0.07
N SER A 59 -19.27 21.95 -1.01
CA SER A 59 -19.99 20.67 -1.01
C SER A 59 -19.09 19.56 -0.47
N THR A 60 -18.99 19.44 0.84
CA THR A 60 -18.43 18.25 1.48
C THR A 60 -19.32 17.04 1.20
N GLY A 61 -18.73 15.87 0.96
CA GLY A 61 -19.47 14.60 1.00
C GLY A 61 -20.25 14.16 -0.25
N SER A 62 -20.44 15.00 -1.27
CA SER A 62 -21.19 14.64 -2.50
C SER A 62 -20.62 13.40 -3.22
N LEU A 63 -19.31 13.21 -3.16
CA LEU A 63 -18.59 12.17 -3.89
C LEU A 63 -18.46 10.83 -3.14
N CYS A 64 -18.76 10.80 -1.84
CA CYS A 64 -18.74 9.59 -1.02
C CYS A 64 -20.13 8.99 -0.79
N THR A 65 -21.07 9.26 -1.70
CA THR A 65 -22.49 8.96 -1.51
C THR A 65 -22.88 7.50 -1.75
N ALA A 66 -22.01 6.66 -2.29
CA ALA A 66 -22.23 5.22 -2.35
C ALA A 66 -20.94 4.50 -2.69
N SER A 67 -20.18 4.06 -1.66
CA SER A 67 -19.05 3.11 -1.78
C SER A 67 -18.32 3.23 -3.13
N ALA A 68 -17.91 4.46 -3.47
CA ALA A 68 -17.37 4.72 -4.78
C ALA A 68 -15.95 4.15 -4.71
N ASP A 69 -15.77 2.98 -5.31
CA ASP A 69 -14.45 2.54 -5.72
C ASP A 69 -13.99 3.60 -6.72
N PHE A 70 -13.06 4.43 -6.27
CA PHE A 70 -12.24 5.21 -7.16
C PHE A 70 -11.02 4.34 -7.42
N PRO A 71 -11.03 3.52 -8.49
CA PRO A 71 -9.79 2.98 -8.97
C PRO A 71 -8.97 4.18 -9.41
N VAL A 72 -8.06 4.63 -8.55
CA VAL A 72 -6.90 5.38 -9.01
C VAL A 72 -6.04 4.34 -9.71
N ALA A 73 -6.52 3.91 -10.88
CA ALA A 73 -5.72 3.22 -11.85
C ALA A 73 -4.72 4.24 -12.35
N VAL A 74 -3.70 4.51 -11.53
CA VAL A 74 -2.43 5.02 -12.02
C VAL A 74 -1.85 3.85 -12.82
N GLU A 75 -2.44 3.60 -14.00
CA GLU A 75 -1.83 2.75 -15.00
C GLU A 75 -0.41 3.29 -15.15
N ASN A 76 0.56 2.42 -14.89
CA ASN A 76 2.00 2.68 -14.99
C ASN A 76 2.72 3.20 -13.74
N PHE A 77 2.22 2.97 -12.51
CA PHE A 77 3.07 3.11 -11.31
C PHE A 77 4.02 1.92 -11.12
N HIS A 78 4.82 1.59 -12.15
CA HIS A 78 5.77 0.46 -12.13
C HIS A 78 5.19 -0.88 -11.63
N ASN A 79 4.09 -1.36 -12.25
CA ASN A 79 3.34 -2.56 -11.82
C ASN A 79 2.65 -2.43 -10.45
N CYS A 80 2.22 -1.21 -10.08
CA CYS A 80 1.38 -0.97 -8.93
C CYS A 80 0.01 -0.40 -9.33
N ARG A 81 -1.02 -0.70 -8.53
CA ARG A 81 -2.38 -0.16 -8.64
C ARG A 81 -2.84 0.32 -7.27
N ALA A 82 -3.54 1.45 -7.21
CA ALA A 82 -4.18 1.95 -6.00
C ALA A 82 -5.70 1.92 -6.18
N SER A 83 -6.43 1.43 -5.17
CA SER A 83 -7.90 1.49 -5.14
C SER A 83 -8.32 2.25 -3.89
N VAL A 84 -9.16 3.26 -4.04
CA VAL A 84 -9.64 4.07 -2.92
C VAL A 84 -11.13 3.86 -2.78
N THR A 85 -11.56 3.47 -1.60
CA THR A 85 -12.96 3.32 -1.23
C THR A 85 -13.32 4.39 -0.21
N CYS A 86 -14.57 4.87 -0.28
CA CYS A 86 -15.09 5.83 0.68
C CYS A 86 -16.41 5.37 1.25
N GLN A 87 -16.55 5.49 2.57
CA GLN A 87 -17.77 5.15 3.32
C GLN A 87 -18.15 6.34 4.21
N ALA A 88 -19.40 6.76 4.14
CA ALA A 88 -19.95 7.81 4.99
C ALA A 88 -20.85 7.17 6.07
N PHE A 89 -20.69 7.63 7.32
CA PHE A 89 -21.46 7.18 8.48
C PHE A 89 -22.06 8.40 9.20
N ALA A 90 -23.37 8.44 9.35
CA ALA A 90 -24.02 9.44 10.20
C ALA A 90 -23.95 8.98 11.65
N VAL A 91 -23.27 9.74 12.51
CA VAL A 91 -23.19 9.47 13.95
C VAL A 91 -24.08 10.48 14.68
N PRO A 92 -25.12 10.02 15.40
CA PRO A 92 -25.91 10.91 16.23
C PRO A 92 -25.07 11.37 17.43
N THR A 93 -24.89 12.67 17.59
CA THR A 93 -24.26 13.29 18.76
C THR A 93 -25.25 14.19 19.49
N SER A 94 -24.95 14.55 20.75
CA SER A 94 -25.81 15.41 21.57
C SER A 94 -26.05 16.82 20.98
N ALA A 95 -25.29 17.21 19.95
CA ALA A 95 -25.39 18.48 19.24
C ALA A 95 -25.99 18.38 17.82
N GLY A 96 -26.43 17.20 17.37
CA GLY A 96 -26.96 16.95 16.02
C GLY A 96 -26.44 15.67 15.37
N ASN A 97 -26.77 15.43 14.10
CA ASN A 97 -26.15 14.35 13.31
C ASN A 97 -24.84 14.87 12.72
N VAL A 98 -23.71 14.21 13.03
CA VAL A 98 -22.42 14.51 12.42
C VAL A 98 -22.08 13.41 11.43
N THR A 99 -21.76 13.78 10.19
CA THR A 99 -21.29 12.83 9.19
C THR A 99 -19.80 12.57 9.39
N HIS A 100 -19.43 11.30 9.53
CA HIS A 100 -18.06 10.82 9.53
C HIS A 100 -17.77 10.15 8.20
N TYR A 101 -16.60 10.41 7.63
CA TYR A 101 -16.14 9.78 6.40
C TYR A 101 -14.94 8.88 6.72
N LYS A 102 -15.00 7.62 6.30
CA LYS A 102 -13.88 6.69 6.31
C LYS A 102 -13.43 6.49 4.86
N LEU A 103 -12.19 6.87 4.57
CA LEU A 103 -11.53 6.50 3.34
C LEU A 103 -10.58 5.34 3.59
N GLU A 104 -10.55 4.39 2.68
CA GLU A 104 -9.63 3.26 2.72
C GLU A 104 -8.98 3.11 1.35
N SER A 105 -7.65 3.25 1.30
CA SER A 105 -6.87 3.11 0.08
C SER A 105 -5.98 1.88 0.13
N THR A 106 -6.06 1.06 -0.90
CA THR A 106 -5.33 -0.19 -1.06
C THR A 106 -4.36 -0.06 -2.22
N GLY A 107 -3.05 -0.05 -1.91
CA GLY A 107 -1.96 -0.11 -2.86
C GLY A 107 -1.51 -1.55 -3.06
N THR A 108 -1.57 -2.04 -4.30
CA THR A 108 -1.10 -3.37 -4.71
C THR A 108 0.07 -3.21 -5.67
N CYS A 109 1.20 -3.86 -5.39
CA CYS A 109 2.41 -3.77 -6.21
C CYS A 109 3.02 -5.14 -6.48
N GLY A 110 3.44 -5.37 -7.71
CA GLY A 110 4.17 -6.58 -8.12
C GLY A 110 3.37 -7.50 -9.03
N THR A 111 4.00 -8.61 -9.38
CA THR A 111 3.48 -9.67 -10.25
C THR A 111 3.36 -10.96 -9.45
N ASP A 112 2.39 -11.82 -9.77
CA ASP A 112 1.90 -12.99 -8.99
C ASP A 112 2.86 -13.70 -8.00
N LYS A 113 4.17 -13.85 -8.31
CA LYS A 113 5.16 -14.50 -7.42
C LYS A 113 5.69 -13.61 -6.28
N HIS A 114 5.66 -12.29 -6.44
CA HIS A 114 6.08 -11.31 -5.44
C HIS A 114 5.08 -10.14 -5.45
N GLN A 115 3.85 -10.37 -4.99
CA GLN A 115 2.86 -9.33 -4.79
C GLN A 115 2.89 -8.82 -3.36
N MET A 116 2.95 -7.50 -3.20
CA MET A 116 2.81 -6.80 -1.93
C MET A 116 1.55 -5.95 -1.95
N VAL A 117 0.76 -6.03 -0.88
CA VAL A 117 -0.46 -5.24 -0.70
C VAL A 117 -0.35 -4.45 0.60
N ARG A 118 -0.69 -3.17 0.53
CA ARG A 118 -0.76 -2.26 1.68
C ARG A 118 -2.09 -1.56 1.68
N VAL A 119 -2.74 -1.54 2.83
CA VAL A 119 -4.00 -0.82 3.04
C VAL A 119 -3.72 0.30 4.04
N GLN A 120 -4.24 1.47 3.74
CA GLN A 120 -4.22 2.62 4.64
C GLN A 120 -5.65 3.12 4.81
N GLU A 121 -5.95 3.64 5.99
CA GLU A 121 -7.26 4.17 6.33
C GLU A 121 -7.12 5.61 6.85
N ALA A 122 -8.07 6.46 6.48
CA ALA A 122 -8.14 7.84 6.92
C ALA A 122 -9.58 8.17 7.35
N TRP A 123 -9.69 8.84 8.49
CA TRP A 123 -10.96 9.25 9.07
C TRP A 123 -11.07 10.76 9.01
N ALA A 124 -12.17 11.26 8.46
CA ALA A 124 -12.48 12.67 8.41
C ALA A 124 -13.86 12.92 9.02
N LYS A 125 -14.00 14.07 9.67
CA LYS A 125 -15.26 14.54 10.24
C LYS A 125 -15.78 15.67 9.36
N ASP A 126 -17.08 15.66 9.06
CA ASP A 126 -17.75 16.79 8.42
C ASP A 126 -17.67 18.04 9.32
N ILE A 127 -17.47 19.20 8.70
CA ILE A 127 -17.23 20.48 9.40
C ILE A 127 -18.52 21.11 9.93
#